data_AF-A0A5Q0LPX1-F1
#
_entry.id   AF-A0A5Q0LPX1-F1
#
_cell.length_a   1.000
_cell.length_b   1.000
_cell.length_c   1.000
_cell.angle_alpha   90.00
_cell.angle_beta   90.00
_cell.angle_gamma   90.00
#
_symmetry.space_group_name_H-M   'P 1'
#
loop_
_entity.id
_entity.type
_entity.pdbx_description
1 polymer ?
#
loop_
_entity_poly.entity_id
_entity_poly.type
_entity_poly.pdbx_seq_one_letter_code
_entity_poly.pdbx_strand_id
1 'polypeptide(L)'
;MLLPAKAEVARHLEQYRAWERLLLVAPMDHAVRGNFENSGYTLCVLMGKRCAREAVDAAEHYLRGGARASGASPASSAASAASASATRPAPGARGGRTPGPVTAFRPVERAGGPGGVPETGQ
;
A
#
# COMPACT_ATOMS: atom_id res chain seq x y z
N MET A 1 13.66 -19.10 -6.20
CA MET A 1 12.46 -18.83 -5.39
C MET A 1 11.31 -18.52 -6.34
N LEU A 2 10.17 -19.20 -6.20
CA LEU A 2 9.01 -19.02 -7.08
C LEU A 2 8.49 -17.59 -6.91
N LEU A 3 8.46 -16.81 -7.99
CA LEU A 3 7.74 -15.54 -7.94
C LEU A 3 6.25 -15.85 -7.70
N PRO A 4 5.54 -15.07 -6.88
CA PRO A 4 4.12 -15.26 -6.70
C PRO A 4 3.41 -15.17 -8.05
N ALA A 5 2.49 -16.10 -8.29
CA ALA A 5 1.74 -16.14 -9.54
C ALA A 5 1.00 -14.81 -9.69
N LYS A 6 1.11 -14.17 -10.85
CA LYS A 6 0.45 -12.88 -11.12
C LYS A 6 -1.06 -12.93 -10.88
N ALA A 7 -1.69 -14.07 -11.15
CA ALA A 7 -3.11 -14.29 -10.87
C ALA A 7 -3.43 -14.21 -9.37
N GLU A 8 -2.56 -14.70 -8.50
CA GLU A 8 -2.74 -14.64 -7.05
C GLU A 8 -2.62 -13.19 -6.56
N VAL A 9 -1.61 -12.45 -7.03
CA VAL A 9 -1.44 -11.03 -6.72
C VAL A 9 -2.66 -10.21 -7.19
N ALA A 10 -3.18 -10.48 -8.40
CA ALA A 10 -4.37 -9.82 -8.91
C ALA A 10 -5.60 -10.08 -8.02
N ARG A 11 -5.84 -11.34 -7.64
CA ARG A 11 -6.96 -11.71 -6.78
C ARG A 11 -6.89 -11.04 -5.40
N HIS A 12 -5.70 -10.91 -4.82
CA HIS A 12 -5.52 -10.21 -3.55
C HIS A 12 -5.75 -8.70 -3.67
N LEU A 13 -5.37 -8.10 -4.80
CA LEU A 13 -5.58 -6.68 -5.08
C LEU A 13 -7.07 -6.35 -5.24
N GLU A 14 -7.82 -7.21 -5.94
CA GLU A 14 -9.28 -7.07 -6.09
C GLU A 14 -10.00 -7.21 -4.75
N GLN A 15 -9.62 -8.21 -3.93
CA GLN A 15 -10.15 -8.39 -2.58
C GLN A 15 -9.83 -7.17 -1.69
N TYR A 16 -8.60 -6.66 -1.72
CA TYR A 16 -8.22 -5.46 -0.97
C TYR A 16 -9.11 -4.26 -1.32
N ARG A 17 -9.35 -4.01 -2.62
CA ARG A 17 -10.24 -2.92 -3.08
C ARG A 17 -11.71 -3.15 -2.69
N ALA A 18 -12.16 -4.39 -2.66
CA ALA A 18 -13.51 -4.71 -2.18
C ALA A 18 -13.66 -4.38 -0.68
N TRP A 19 -12.66 -4.75 0.12
CA TRP A 19 -12.63 -4.41 1.55
C TRP A 19 -12.47 -2.92 1.80
N GLU A 20 -11.71 -2.20 0.99
CA GLU A 20 -11.62 -0.74 1.07
C GLU A 20 -13.00 -0.08 0.92
N ARG A 21 -13.77 -0.50 -0.10
CA ARG A 21 -15.15 -0.01 -0.29
C ARG A 21 -16.06 -0.36 0.88
N LEU A 22 -15.95 -1.59 1.41
CA LEU A 22 -16.74 -2.01 2.56
C LEU A 22 -16.37 -1.27 3.84
N LEU A 23 -15.09 -0.96 4.04
CA LEU A 23 -14.61 -0.20 5.19
C LEU A 23 -15.10 1.24 5.18
N LEU A 24 -15.29 1.83 3.99
CA LEU A 24 -15.93 3.14 3.82
C LEU A 24 -17.42 3.12 4.20
N VAL A 25 -18.12 2.00 3.99
CA VAL A 25 -19.55 1.84 4.30
C VAL A 25 -19.78 1.46 5.76
N ALA A 26 -18.95 0.58 6.31
CA ALA A 26 -19.10 0.01 7.65
C ALA A 26 -17.77 0.08 8.44
N PRO A 27 -17.33 1.29 8.86
CA PRO A 27 -16.04 1.46 9.53
C PRO A 27 -15.97 0.86 10.94
N MET A 28 -17.13 0.60 11.57
CA MET A 28 -17.28 0.01 12.90
C MET A 28 -17.36 -1.52 12.88
N ASP A 29 -17.44 -2.13 11.69
CA ASP A 29 -17.45 -3.58 11.56
C ASP A 29 -16.03 -4.13 11.71
N HIS A 30 -15.79 -4.80 12.83
CA HIS A 30 -14.49 -5.38 13.16
C HIS A 30 -14.06 -6.50 12.20
N ALA A 31 -15.02 -7.23 11.61
CA ALA A 31 -14.71 -8.27 10.63
C ALA A 31 -14.24 -7.64 9.31
N VAL A 32 -14.89 -6.56 8.87
CA VAL A 32 -14.45 -5.79 7.70
C VAL A 32 -13.05 -5.21 7.92
N ARG A 33 -12.79 -4.63 9.10
CA ARG A 33 -11.47 -4.10 9.45
C ARG A 33 -10.40 -5.18 9.48
N GLY A 34 -10.65 -6.31 10.13
CA GLY A 34 -9.70 -7.42 10.20
C GLY A 34 -9.39 -8.02 8.83
N ASN A 35 -10.40 -8.18 7.96
CA ASN A 35 -10.20 -8.69 6.60
C ASN A 35 -9.43 -7.71 5.70
N PHE A 36 -9.67 -6.40 5.86
CA PHE A 36 -8.91 -5.36 5.18
C PHE A 36 -7.42 -5.39 5.59
N GLU A 37 -7.15 -5.46 6.89
CA GLU A 37 -5.79 -5.53 7.45
C GLU A 37 -5.07 -6.81 7.01
N ASN A 38 -5.76 -7.96 7.05
CA ASN A 38 -5.22 -9.23 6.58
C ASN A 38 -4.87 -9.20 5.08
N SER A 39 -5.76 -8.66 4.25
CA SER A 39 -5.52 -8.51 2.81
C SER A 39 -4.34 -7.58 2.52
N GLY A 40 -4.21 -6.48 3.28
CA GLY A 40 -3.07 -5.58 3.21
C GLY A 40 -1.77 -6.26 3.63
N TYR A 41 -1.79 -7.05 4.70
CA TYR A 41 -0.62 -7.80 5.17
C TYR A 41 -0.14 -8.82 4.13
N THR A 42 -1.06 -9.57 3.50
CA THR A 42 -0.71 -10.49 2.42
C THR A 42 -0.01 -9.76 1.27
N LEU A 43 -0.53 -8.62 0.82
CA LEU A 43 0.12 -7.82 -0.23
C LEU A 43 1.51 -7.32 0.20
N CYS A 44 1.67 -6.88 1.45
CA CYS A 44 2.97 -6.48 1.99
C CYS A 44 4.01 -7.60 1.90
N VAL A 45 3.64 -8.84 2.28
CA VAL A 45 4.51 -10.01 2.19
C VAL A 45 4.83 -10.37 0.75
N LEU A 46 3.82 -10.40 -0.14
CA LEU A 46 3.99 -10.75 -1.54
C LEU A 46 4.88 -9.75 -2.31
N MET A 47 4.78 -8.46 -1.98
CA MET A 47 5.53 -7.40 -2.66
C MET A 47 6.81 -6.96 -1.92
N GLY A 48 7.05 -7.47 -0.71
CA GLY A 48 8.20 -7.08 0.12
C GLY A 48 8.16 -5.61 0.56
N LYS A 49 6.98 -5.06 0.81
CA LYS A 49 6.77 -3.66 1.23
C LYS A 49 6.34 -3.58 2.69
N ARG A 50 6.63 -2.47 3.35
CA ARG A 50 6.29 -2.25 4.77
C ARG A 50 4.91 -1.63 4.98
N CYS A 51 4.33 -1.05 3.93
CA CYS A 51 3.03 -0.39 3.98
C CYS A 51 2.09 -0.99 2.93
N ALA A 52 0.81 -1.16 3.28
CA ALA A 52 -0.21 -1.71 2.37
C ALA A 52 -0.34 -0.85 1.10
N ARG A 53 -0.28 0.49 1.22
CA ARG A 53 -0.35 1.39 0.07
C ARG A 53 0.82 1.24 -0.89
N GLU A 54 2.05 1.11 -0.36
CA GLU A 54 3.24 0.84 -1.19
C GLU A 54 3.20 -0.56 -1.80
N ALA A 55 2.62 -1.53 -1.08
CA ALA A 55 2.41 -2.88 -1.57
C ALA A 55 1.42 -2.91 -2.74
N VAL A 56 0.33 -2.15 -2.66
CA VAL A 56 -0.65 -2.01 -3.76
C VAL A 56 0.01 -1.40 -4.98
N ASP A 57 0.73 -0.28 -4.84
CA ASP A 57 1.42 0.35 -5.98
C ASP A 57 2.44 -0.59 -6.63
N ALA A 58 3.23 -1.29 -5.81
CA ALA A 58 4.16 -2.30 -6.30
C ALA A 58 3.44 -3.47 -6.99
N ALA A 59 2.31 -3.92 -6.46
CA ALA A 59 1.51 -4.98 -7.06
C ALA A 59 0.90 -4.54 -8.40
N GLU A 60 0.40 -3.31 -8.51
CA GLU A 60 -0.08 -2.74 -9.76
C GLU A 60 1.04 -2.64 -10.80
N HIS A 61 2.24 -2.21 -10.38
CA HIS A 61 3.41 -2.17 -11.23
C HIS A 61 3.86 -3.58 -11.67
N TYR A 62 3.84 -4.55 -10.76
CA TYR A 62 4.16 -5.96 -11.03
C TYR A 62 3.21 -6.58 -12.05
N LEU A 63 1.90 -6.32 -11.90
CA LEU A 63 0.89 -6.76 -12.86
C LEU A 63 1.04 -6.05 -14.21
N ARG A 64 1.34 -4.75 -14.24
CA ARG A 64 1.55 -3.98 -15.48
C ARG A 64 2.81 -4.43 -16.24
N GLY A 65 3.89 -4.77 -15.53
CA GLY A 65 5.10 -5.36 -16.12
C GLY A 65 4.86 -6.75 -16.71
N GLY A 66 3.82 -7.45 -16.24
CA GLY A 66 3.38 -8.74 -16.77
C GLY A 66 2.31 -8.68 -17.86
N ALA A 67 1.42 -7.68 -17.82
CA ALA A 67 0.32 -7.53 -18.76
C ALA A 67 0.81 -7.28 -20.20
N ARG A 68 1.97 -6.62 -20.37
CA ARG A 68 2.65 -6.49 -21.68
C ARG A 68 3.11 -7.83 -22.27
N ALA A 69 3.21 -8.89 -21.46
CA ALA A 69 3.59 -10.23 -21.91
C ALA A 69 2.39 -11.19 -22.06
N SER A 70 1.20 -10.83 -21.55
CA SER A 70 0.01 -11.70 -21.59
C SER A 70 -1.09 -11.23 -22.56
N GLY A 71 -0.86 -10.14 -23.30
CA GLY A 71 -1.78 -9.64 -24.34
C GLY A 71 -1.16 -9.38 -25.71
N ALA A 72 0.15 -9.59 -25.89
CA ALA A 72 0.82 -9.41 -27.17
C ALA A 72 2.00 -10.37 -27.30
N SER A 73 2.05 -11.05 -28.44
CA SER A 73 3.18 -11.86 -28.92
C SER A 73 4.52 -11.12 -28.74
N PRO A 74 5.63 -11.80 -28.37
CA PRO A 74 6.86 -11.13 -27.96
C PRO A 74 7.65 -10.65 -29.19
N ALA A 75 7.52 -9.37 -29.52
CA ALA A 75 8.53 -8.64 -30.26
C ALA A 75 8.65 -7.22 -29.69
N SER A 76 9.86 -6.92 -29.20
CA SER A 76 10.36 -5.60 -28.80
C SER A 76 9.74 -4.94 -27.56
N SER A 77 10.59 -4.69 -26.57
CA SER A 77 11.21 -3.36 -26.44
C SER A 77 12.26 -3.37 -25.34
N ALA A 78 13.48 -3.73 -25.72
CA ALA A 78 14.70 -3.16 -25.15
C ALA A 78 14.83 -1.72 -25.67
N ALA A 79 14.18 -0.78 -25.00
CA ALA A 79 14.32 0.68 -25.08
C ALA A 79 13.26 1.21 -24.09
N SER A 80 13.59 1.91 -23.01
CA SER A 80 14.39 3.13 -23.01
C SER A 80 15.20 3.27 -21.73
N ALA A 81 16.49 2.98 -21.81
CA ALA A 81 17.51 3.70 -21.06
C ALA A 81 17.91 4.88 -21.95
N ALA A 82 17.27 6.05 -21.78
CA ALA A 82 17.74 7.37 -22.20
C ALA A 82 16.57 8.36 -22.20
N SER A 83 16.37 9.02 -21.07
CA SER A 83 15.99 10.44 -21.03
C SER A 83 16.37 10.98 -19.66
N ALA A 84 17.66 10.86 -19.34
CA ALA A 84 18.29 11.70 -18.33
C ALA A 84 18.80 12.93 -19.10
N SER A 85 17.91 13.91 -19.27
CA SER A 85 18.22 15.23 -19.82
C SER A 85 19.19 15.93 -18.86
N ALA A 86 20.48 15.80 -19.12
CA ALA A 86 21.53 16.54 -18.42
C ALA A 86 21.63 17.94 -19.03
N THR A 87 20.90 18.90 -18.47
CA THR A 87 21.21 20.33 -18.61
C THR A 87 21.68 20.83 -17.25
N ARG A 88 22.95 21.26 -17.21
CA ARG A 88 23.64 21.80 -16.02
C ARG A 88 23.08 23.18 -15.62
N PRO A 89 23.33 23.63 -14.37
CA PRO A 89 22.46 24.55 -13.63
C PRO A 89 22.93 26.01 -13.64
N ALA A 90 22.03 26.93 -13.25
CA ALA A 90 22.39 28.23 -12.68
C ALA A 90 21.32 28.71 -11.66
N PRO A 91 21.70 29.48 -10.62
CA PRO A 91 20.91 29.68 -9.40
C PRO A 91 20.08 30.98 -9.42
N GLY A 92 18.93 30.98 -8.74
CA GLY A 92 18.09 32.18 -8.67
C GLY A 92 16.81 32.04 -7.84
N ALA A 93 16.97 32.11 -6.53
CA ALA A 93 16.08 32.70 -5.52
C ALA A 93 14.53 32.67 -5.67
N ARG A 94 13.93 32.23 -4.55
CA ARG A 94 12.80 32.85 -3.81
C ARG A 94 11.37 32.38 -4.12
N GLY A 95 10.71 31.85 -3.06
CA GLY A 95 9.27 31.61 -2.96
C GLY A 95 8.95 30.11 -3.00
N GLY A 96 8.76 29.40 -1.89
CA GLY A 96 7.77 29.71 -0.87
C GLY A 96 6.52 28.85 -1.10
N ARG A 97 6.61 27.55 -0.76
CA ARG A 97 5.50 26.71 -0.29
C ARG A 97 6.03 25.30 0.01
N THR A 98 6.13 25.01 1.30
CA THR A 98 6.33 23.67 1.86
C THR A 98 5.08 22.82 1.56
N PRO A 99 5.20 21.64 0.93
CA PRO A 99 4.19 20.61 1.10
C PRO A 99 4.38 20.05 2.51
N GLY A 100 3.36 20.22 3.36
CA GLY A 100 3.35 19.69 4.72
C GLY A 100 3.47 18.16 4.73
N PRO A 101 3.89 17.57 5.86
CA PRO A 101 3.98 16.12 5.99
C PRO A 101 2.59 15.50 5.81
N VAL A 102 2.47 14.57 4.87
CA VAL A 102 1.30 13.70 4.80
C VAL A 102 1.23 12.92 6.12
N THR A 103 0.19 13.18 6.90
CA THR A 103 -0.09 12.48 8.15
C THR A 103 -0.11 10.98 7.87
N ALA A 104 0.90 10.28 8.36
CA ALA A 104 0.83 8.84 8.54
C ALA A 104 -0.40 8.55 9.41
N PHE A 105 -1.25 7.64 8.93
CA PHE A 105 -2.39 7.11 9.69
C PHE A 105 -1.88 6.67 11.07
N ARG A 106 -2.32 7.35 12.13
CA ARG A 106 -1.97 6.95 13.50
C ARG A 106 -2.76 5.69 13.85
N PRO A 107 -2.12 4.61 14.32
CA PRO A 107 -2.86 3.53 14.96
C PRO A 107 -3.54 4.10 16.21
N VAL A 108 -4.81 3.73 16.40
CA VAL A 108 -5.55 4.01 17.63
C VAL A 108 -4.83 3.33 18.79
N GLU A 109 -4.23 4.11 19.67
CA GLU A 109 -3.71 3.60 20.93
C GLU A 109 -4.90 3.13 21.77
N ARG A 110 -4.86 1.85 22.11
CA ARG A 110 -5.80 1.18 23.00
C ARG A 110 -5.64 1.75 24.40
N ALA A 111 -6.42 2.76 24.73
CA ALA A 111 -6.62 3.21 26.11
C ALA A 111 -7.35 2.11 26.90
N GLY A 112 -6.61 1.12 27.38
CA GLY A 112 -7.03 0.20 28.44
C GLY A 112 -6.42 0.65 29.75
N GLY A 113 -7.06 1.63 30.41
CA GLY A 113 -6.67 2.06 31.76
C GLY A 113 -6.91 0.93 32.79
N PRO A 114 -6.14 0.91 33.89
CA PRO A 114 -6.26 -0.11 34.93
C PRO A 114 -7.53 0.13 35.74
N GLY A 115 -8.49 -0.80 35.67
CA GLY A 115 -9.61 -0.85 36.60
C GLY A 115 -9.10 -1.25 37.98
N GLY A 116 -9.00 -0.27 38.88
CA GLY A 116 -8.76 -0.48 40.30
C GLY A 116 -9.89 -1.31 40.93
N VAL A 117 -9.51 -2.32 41.69
CA VAL A 117 -10.43 -3.05 42.57
C VAL A 117 -10.67 -2.22 43.83
N PRO A 118 -11.93 -1.96 44.23
CA PRO A 118 -12.20 -1.37 45.53
C PRO A 118 -12.03 -2.41 46.64
N GLU A 119 -11.18 -2.05 47.59
CA GLU A 119 -11.08 -2.57 48.95
C GLU A 119 -12.49 -2.75 49.56
N THR A 120 -12.82 -3.97 49.98
CA THR A 120 -13.99 -4.21 50.84
C THR A 120 -13.48 -4.74 52.16
N GLY A 121 -13.43 -3.87 53.16
CA GLY A 121 -13.24 -4.25 54.55
C GLY A 121 -14.54 -4.79 55.14
N GLN A 122 -14.46 -5.99 55.70
CA GLN A 122 -15.11 -6.36 56.96
C GLN A 122 -14.47 -7.63 57.52
#